data_AF-A0A959QUM9-F1
#
_entry.id   AF-A0A959QUM9-F1
#
_cell.length_a   1.000
_cell.length_b   1.000
_cell.length_c   1.000
_cell.angle_alpha   90.00
_cell.angle_beta   90.00
_cell.angle_gamma   90.00
#
_symmetry.space_group_name_H-M   'P 1'
#
loop_
_entity.id
_entity.type
_entity.pdbx_description
1 polymer ?
#
loop_
_entity_poly.entity_id
_entity_poly.type
_entity_poly.pdbx_seq_one_letter_code
_entity_poly.pdbx_strand_id
1 'polypeptide(L)'
;EVVIHKDVFAKFNEQRAAEGLAPLANPRNAASGTLRILDPQEVVKRKLSAIVYHISDYTLVEGQEVPSSLHTHYDALQWLYNAGFPTPVKEMKVCKNIDEVIAFCAEFEQRRDDLPFEVDGLVVKVNDFEMQDKMGMTSHHPRWAVAYKFKARQATSKLLDVDYQVGRTGAITPVAKIEPTPIGGVTVSSISLFNEDVVREKDLRIGDTVLVERAGDVIPYIVKSLPELRTGSEEEIIFPTTCPVCNDKLERPEGEAVWRCVNINCAAQVVERIIHFASKSAMDIRNLGDSNIRKFYELEMLKDIPGVYKIDWSAVLALEGFKEKSVNNLQDAIEKSKEQPLNRVIFGLGIRYVGETTAKTLASAVQNLKDLKDWDEEKLSSLEDVGPKVASSVVQFFRNEDNLHMLDELEQAGLSLENKLYGNKKAGGVLEGKTFLFTGTLTKFKRSEAEEMVEARGGKKLGGVSSKLDYLVVGADAGSKLEKAKKLGTVTILTEDEFLEMLQ
;
A
#
# COMPACT_ATOMS: atom_id res chain seq x y z
N GLU A 1 12.22 14.29 -5.62
CA GLU A 1 12.31 12.97 -6.24
C GLU A 1 13.76 12.62 -6.49
N VAL A 2 14.14 11.35 -6.35
CA VAL A 2 15.48 10.87 -6.71
C VAL A 2 15.34 10.00 -7.96
N VAL A 3 16.08 10.33 -9.00
CA VAL A 3 15.98 9.76 -10.35
C VAL A 3 17.36 9.33 -10.86
N ILE A 4 17.37 8.55 -11.95
CA ILE A 4 18.59 8.23 -12.70
C ILE A 4 18.37 8.72 -14.13
N HIS A 5 19.35 9.47 -14.66
CA HIS A 5 19.30 9.88 -16.05
C HIS A 5 19.42 8.66 -16.98
N LYS A 6 18.73 8.70 -18.12
CA LYS A 6 18.64 7.63 -19.12
C LYS A 6 20.03 7.21 -19.62
N ASP A 7 20.92 8.16 -19.88
CA ASP A 7 22.28 7.91 -20.36
C ASP A 7 23.18 7.27 -19.27
N VAL A 8 23.06 7.74 -18.03
CA VAL A 8 23.74 7.17 -16.85
C VAL A 8 23.26 5.74 -16.61
N PHE A 9 21.95 5.52 -16.68
CA PHE A 9 21.33 4.21 -16.51
C PHE A 9 21.77 3.22 -17.59
N ALA A 10 21.77 3.65 -18.86
CA ALA A 10 22.23 2.83 -19.99
C ALA A 10 23.69 2.40 -19.81
N LYS A 11 24.60 3.35 -19.53
CA LYS A 11 26.02 3.06 -19.27
C LYS A 11 26.23 2.11 -18.10
N PHE A 12 25.44 2.28 -17.02
CA PHE A 12 25.52 1.40 -15.86
C PHE A 12 25.09 -0.04 -16.20
N ASN A 13 24.04 -0.20 -17.00
CA ASN A 13 23.60 -1.51 -17.47
C ASN A 13 24.58 -2.15 -18.45
N GLU A 14 25.21 -1.38 -19.33
CA GLU A 14 26.30 -1.85 -20.20
C GLU A 14 27.48 -2.40 -19.37
N GLN A 15 27.90 -1.67 -18.33
CA GLN A 15 28.96 -2.12 -17.42
C GLN A 15 28.57 -3.43 -16.72
N ARG A 16 27.34 -3.53 -16.20
CA ARG A 16 26.85 -4.76 -15.56
C ARG A 16 26.85 -5.95 -16.51
N ALA A 17 26.40 -5.74 -17.75
CA ALA A 17 26.41 -6.78 -18.76
C ALA A 17 27.84 -7.25 -19.09
N ALA A 18 28.80 -6.33 -19.17
CA ALA A 18 30.21 -6.65 -19.36
C ALA A 18 30.81 -7.45 -18.17
N GLU A 19 30.29 -7.24 -16.96
CA GLU A 19 30.64 -7.98 -15.74
C GLU A 19 29.85 -9.31 -15.59
N GLY A 20 29.02 -9.68 -16.57
CA GLY A 20 28.19 -10.90 -16.52
C GLY A 20 27.01 -10.82 -15.55
N LEU A 21 26.66 -9.62 -15.07
CA LEU A 21 25.57 -9.38 -14.15
C LEU A 21 24.28 -9.00 -14.90
N ALA A 22 23.13 -9.41 -14.37
CA ALA A 22 21.85 -9.02 -14.94
C ALA A 22 21.67 -7.49 -14.93
N PRO A 23 21.19 -6.88 -16.04
CA PRO A 23 20.89 -5.46 -16.09
C PRO A 23 19.73 -5.12 -15.15
N LEU A 24 19.71 -3.87 -14.68
CA LEU A 24 18.57 -3.35 -13.95
C LEU A 24 17.41 -3.06 -14.91
N ALA A 25 16.18 -3.29 -14.45
CA ALA A 25 14.99 -3.20 -15.31
C ALA A 25 14.71 -1.76 -15.80
N ASN A 26 14.47 -0.82 -14.87
CA ASN A 26 14.20 0.58 -15.19
C ASN A 26 14.88 1.56 -14.21
N PRO A 27 15.05 2.83 -14.61
CA PRO A 27 15.59 3.89 -13.76
C PRO A 27 14.88 4.04 -12.40
N ARG A 28 13.55 3.90 -12.33
CA ARG A 28 12.78 4.07 -11.08
C ARG A 28 13.13 3.00 -10.04
N ASN A 29 13.08 1.74 -10.44
CA ASN A 29 13.42 0.60 -9.59
C ASN A 29 14.90 0.61 -9.22
N ALA A 30 15.76 1.01 -10.15
CA ALA A 30 17.18 1.21 -9.89
C ALA A 30 17.41 2.30 -8.84
N ALA A 31 16.77 3.47 -8.94
CA ALA A 31 16.88 4.55 -7.97
C ALA A 31 16.42 4.10 -6.58
N SER A 32 15.22 3.52 -6.49
CA SER A 32 14.66 3.04 -5.21
C SER A 32 15.50 1.93 -4.59
N GLY A 33 16.02 1.00 -5.39
CA GLY A 33 16.90 -0.05 -4.90
C GLY A 33 18.23 0.51 -4.39
N THR A 34 18.75 1.55 -5.06
CA THR A 34 20.00 2.22 -4.66
C THR A 34 19.88 2.90 -3.31
N LEU A 35 18.80 3.65 -3.07
CA LEU A 35 18.61 4.37 -1.81
C LEU A 35 18.45 3.46 -0.58
N ARG A 36 18.28 2.15 -0.80
CA ARG A 36 18.17 1.14 0.26
C ARG A 36 19.50 0.42 0.52
N ILE A 37 20.57 0.77 -0.20
CA ILE A 37 21.89 0.19 -0.01
C ILE A 37 22.54 0.83 1.22
N LEU A 38 23.06 -0.01 2.12
CA LEU A 38 23.70 0.44 3.36
C LEU A 38 25.05 1.10 3.11
N ASP A 39 25.82 0.61 2.14
CA ASP A 39 27.13 1.16 1.79
C ASP A 39 26.98 2.40 0.87
N PRO A 40 27.33 3.61 1.35
CA PRO A 40 27.26 4.82 0.54
C PRO A 40 28.17 4.79 -0.69
N GLN A 41 29.27 4.03 -0.67
CA GLN A 41 30.18 3.94 -1.81
C GLN A 41 29.53 3.26 -3.01
N GLU A 42 28.67 2.26 -2.76
CA GLU A 42 27.86 1.64 -3.80
C GLU A 42 26.77 2.57 -4.34
N VAL A 43 26.25 3.47 -3.50
CA VAL A 43 25.29 4.51 -3.93
C VAL A 43 25.94 5.51 -4.88
N VAL A 44 27.18 5.95 -4.59
CA VAL A 44 27.93 6.91 -5.41
C VAL A 44 28.13 6.41 -6.84
N LYS A 45 28.42 5.12 -7.02
CA LYS A 45 28.64 4.50 -8.34
C LYS A 45 27.45 4.67 -9.29
N ARG A 46 26.24 4.81 -8.76
CA ARG A 46 25.00 4.88 -9.54
C ARG A 46 24.57 6.30 -9.94
N LYS A 47 25.34 7.32 -9.51
CA LYS A 47 25.22 8.73 -9.97
C LYS A 47 23.77 9.23 -9.99
N LEU A 48 23.05 9.00 -8.89
CA LEU A 48 21.67 9.44 -8.74
C LEU A 48 21.57 10.97 -8.84
N SER A 49 20.46 11.46 -9.39
CA SER A 49 20.11 12.88 -9.42
C SER A 49 18.87 13.12 -8.58
N ALA A 50 18.71 14.33 -8.05
CA ALA A 50 17.51 14.72 -7.32
C ALA A 50 16.79 15.85 -8.07
N ILE A 51 15.46 15.86 -8.01
CA ILE A 51 14.61 16.95 -8.51
C ILE A 51 13.68 17.36 -7.38
N VAL A 52 13.82 18.59 -6.89
CA VAL A 52 13.00 19.16 -5.82
C VAL A 52 11.78 19.83 -6.45
N TYR A 53 10.59 19.53 -5.93
CA TYR A 53 9.32 19.96 -6.54
C TYR A 53 8.33 20.55 -5.54
N HIS A 54 8.69 20.69 -4.27
CA HIS A 54 7.81 21.25 -3.24
C HIS A 54 8.60 21.63 -2.00
N ILE A 55 8.20 22.75 -1.39
CA ILE A 55 8.63 23.13 -0.03
C ILE A 55 7.52 22.62 0.90
N SER A 56 7.85 21.60 1.69
CA SER A 56 6.88 21.05 2.65
C SER A 56 6.76 21.88 3.92
N ASP A 57 7.84 22.60 4.26
CA ASP A 57 7.99 23.33 5.51
C ASP A 57 9.00 24.47 5.32
N TYR A 58 8.77 25.62 5.96
CA TYR A 58 9.73 26.71 6.07
C TYR A 58 9.55 27.45 7.41
N THR A 59 10.64 27.95 7.96
CA THR A 59 10.63 28.77 9.18
C THR A 59 11.09 30.17 8.82
N LEU A 60 10.32 31.18 9.22
CA LEU A 60 10.73 32.57 9.06
C LEU A 60 11.62 32.98 10.22
N VAL A 61 12.60 33.84 9.93
CA VAL A 61 13.33 34.56 10.97
C VAL A 61 12.35 35.52 11.66
N GLU A 62 12.48 35.68 12.97
CA GLU A 62 11.59 36.53 13.77
C GLU A 62 11.52 37.97 13.21
N GLY A 63 10.31 38.51 13.11
CA GLY A 63 10.05 39.85 12.54
C GLY A 63 10.06 39.93 11.00
N GLN A 64 10.25 38.82 10.29
CA GLN A 64 10.16 38.78 8.82
C GLN A 64 8.76 38.34 8.36
N GLU A 65 8.26 38.98 7.30
CA GLU A 65 7.04 38.56 6.62
C GLU A 65 7.31 37.36 5.69
N VAL A 66 6.26 36.66 5.29
CA VAL A 66 6.38 35.59 4.28
C VAL A 66 6.86 36.24 2.97
N PRO A 67 7.99 35.81 2.40
CA PRO A 67 8.46 36.34 1.12
C PRO A 67 7.42 36.14 0.02
N SER A 68 7.30 37.10 -0.90
CA SER A 68 6.40 37.00 -2.06
C SER A 68 6.59 35.71 -2.87
N SER A 69 7.81 35.19 -2.90
CA SER A 69 8.15 33.91 -3.55
C SER A 69 7.48 32.68 -2.91
N LEU A 70 6.98 32.78 -1.69
CA LEU A 70 6.29 31.69 -0.99
C LEU A 70 4.77 31.85 -0.95
N HIS A 71 4.19 32.74 -1.77
CA HIS A 71 2.74 32.82 -1.96
C HIS A 71 2.22 31.85 -3.03
N THR A 72 3.02 31.59 -4.07
CA THR A 72 2.66 30.67 -5.14
C THR A 72 3.65 29.53 -5.29
N HIS A 73 3.15 28.38 -5.74
CA HIS A 73 3.97 27.20 -5.98
C HIS A 73 5.02 27.43 -7.07
N TYR A 74 4.63 28.16 -8.13
CA TYR A 74 5.52 28.53 -9.22
C TYR A 74 6.70 29.38 -8.73
N ASP A 75 6.43 30.44 -7.97
CA ASP A 75 7.47 31.35 -7.48
C ASP A 75 8.39 30.65 -6.47
N ALA A 76 7.85 29.73 -5.67
CA ALA A 76 8.63 28.94 -4.72
C ALA A 76 9.63 28.03 -5.43
N LEU A 77 9.23 27.41 -6.54
CA LEU A 77 10.13 26.59 -7.35
C LEU A 77 11.18 27.43 -8.07
N GLN A 78 10.83 28.62 -8.57
CA GLN A 78 11.81 29.56 -9.14
C GLN A 78 12.83 30.01 -8.09
N TRP A 79 12.37 30.30 -6.88
CA TRP A 79 13.26 30.66 -5.77
C TRP A 79 14.23 29.52 -5.43
N LEU A 80 13.74 28.28 -5.31
CA LEU A 80 14.60 27.10 -5.10
C LEU A 80 15.62 26.90 -6.23
N TYR A 81 15.22 27.10 -7.48
CA TYR A 81 16.12 27.04 -8.62
C TYR A 81 17.26 28.07 -8.51
N ASN A 82 16.91 29.31 -8.20
CA ASN A 82 17.88 30.39 -8.03
C ASN A 82 18.81 30.15 -6.83
N ALA A 83 18.35 29.42 -5.82
CA ALA A 83 19.16 28.96 -4.68
C ALA A 83 20.08 27.76 -5.02
N GLY A 84 20.05 27.26 -6.25
CA GLY A 84 20.92 26.17 -6.72
C GLY A 84 20.32 24.78 -6.59
N PHE A 85 19.05 24.65 -6.18
CA PHE A 85 18.38 23.36 -6.16
C PHE A 85 17.96 22.92 -7.56
N PRO A 86 18.17 21.65 -7.93
CA PRO A 86 17.62 21.09 -9.16
C PRO A 86 16.09 21.02 -9.04
N THR A 87 15.40 21.77 -9.88
CA THR A 87 13.94 21.93 -9.87
C THR A 87 13.42 21.89 -11.30
N PRO A 88 12.14 21.55 -11.53
CA PRO A 88 11.58 21.38 -12.88
C PRO A 88 11.20 22.73 -13.52
N VAL A 89 11.95 23.81 -13.25
CA VAL A 89 11.57 25.17 -13.71
C VAL A 89 11.56 25.30 -15.23
N LYS A 90 12.30 24.45 -15.95
CA LYS A 90 12.34 24.43 -17.41
C LYS A 90 11.16 23.65 -17.99
N GLU A 91 10.56 22.79 -17.17
CA GLU A 91 9.49 21.86 -17.54
C GLU A 91 8.11 22.27 -16.99
N MET A 92 8.02 23.35 -16.20
CA MET A 92 6.77 23.84 -15.60
C MET A 92 6.16 25.02 -16.35
N LYS A 93 4.82 25.15 -16.28
CA LYS A 93 4.07 26.27 -16.88
C LYS A 93 2.91 26.68 -15.99
N VAL A 94 2.73 27.99 -15.77
CA VAL A 94 1.51 28.53 -15.15
C VAL A 94 0.42 28.59 -16.22
N CYS A 95 -0.70 27.92 -15.95
CA CYS A 95 -1.87 27.91 -16.82
C CYS A 95 -3.03 28.66 -16.14
N LYS A 96 -3.75 29.49 -16.88
CA LYS A 96 -4.82 30.35 -16.33
C LYS A 96 -6.19 29.66 -16.27
N ASN A 97 -6.35 28.55 -16.99
CA ASN A 97 -7.60 27.80 -17.10
C ASN A 97 -7.31 26.34 -17.44
N ILE A 98 -8.35 25.50 -17.44
CA ILE A 98 -8.23 24.06 -17.70
C ILE A 98 -7.83 23.76 -19.15
N ASP A 99 -8.24 24.57 -20.12
CA ASP A 99 -7.90 24.36 -21.53
C ASP A 99 -6.40 24.53 -21.78
N GLU A 100 -5.78 25.53 -21.14
CA GLU A 100 -4.33 25.71 -21.16
C GLU A 100 -3.58 24.54 -20.50
N VAL A 101 -4.13 23.98 -19.42
CA VAL A 101 -3.56 22.78 -18.76
C VAL A 101 -3.61 21.58 -19.71
N ILE A 102 -4.77 21.32 -20.33
CA ILE A 102 -4.97 20.20 -21.26
C ILE A 102 -4.02 20.34 -22.46
N ALA A 103 -3.94 21.54 -23.05
CA ALA A 103 -3.04 21.81 -24.17
C ALA A 103 -1.58 21.59 -23.79
N PHE A 104 -1.15 22.08 -22.62
CA PHE A 104 0.21 21.88 -22.14
C PHE A 104 0.52 20.41 -21.89
N CYS A 105 -0.40 19.64 -21.30
CA CYS A 105 -0.21 18.20 -21.08
C CYS A 105 -0.03 17.43 -22.40
N ALA A 106 -0.86 17.74 -23.42
CA ALA A 106 -0.76 17.10 -24.73
C ALA A 106 0.55 17.47 -25.46
N GLU A 107 0.98 18.73 -25.38
CA GLU A 107 2.24 19.21 -25.95
C GLU A 107 3.47 18.58 -25.26
N PHE A 108 3.39 18.39 -23.94
CA PHE A 108 4.48 17.81 -23.16
C PHE A 108 4.60 16.30 -23.37
N GLU A 109 3.47 15.60 -23.53
CA GLU A 109 3.45 14.17 -23.83
C GLU A 109 4.26 13.82 -25.08
N GLN A 110 4.22 14.67 -26.12
CA GLN A 110 4.97 14.48 -27.36
C GLN A 110 6.49 14.57 -27.18
N ARG A 111 6.95 15.32 -26.17
CA ARG A 111 8.37 15.57 -25.88
C ARG A 111 8.88 14.79 -24.67
N ARG A 112 8.07 13.88 -24.12
CA ARG A 112 8.42 13.09 -22.92
C ARG A 112 9.72 12.29 -23.10
N ASP A 113 10.02 11.87 -24.33
CA ASP A 113 11.20 11.06 -24.63
C ASP A 113 12.49 11.89 -24.72
N ASP A 114 12.38 13.21 -24.94
CA ASP A 114 13.50 14.17 -25.02
C ASP A 114 14.11 14.45 -23.63
N LEU A 115 13.35 14.22 -22.55
CA LEU A 115 13.84 14.45 -21.20
C LEU A 115 14.97 13.47 -20.84
N PRO A 116 15.96 13.91 -20.05
CA PRO A 116 17.07 13.07 -19.64
C PRO A 116 16.66 11.99 -18.63
N PHE A 117 15.42 12.00 -18.12
CA PHE A 117 14.86 11.01 -17.19
C PHE A 117 13.49 10.53 -17.70
N GLU A 118 13.02 9.40 -17.18
CA GLU A 118 11.67 8.89 -17.49
C GLU A 118 10.61 9.68 -16.71
N VAL A 119 9.48 9.94 -17.38
CA VAL A 119 8.30 10.58 -16.79
C VAL A 119 7.05 9.82 -17.20
N ASP A 120 6.09 9.71 -16.28
CA ASP A 120 4.84 8.97 -16.50
C ASP A 120 3.61 9.88 -16.62
N GLY A 121 3.84 11.20 -16.61
CA GLY A 121 2.82 12.22 -16.67
C GLY A 121 3.29 13.59 -16.19
N LEU A 122 2.34 14.49 -15.99
CA LEU A 122 2.52 15.77 -15.32
C LEU A 122 1.70 15.82 -14.03
N VAL A 123 2.08 16.71 -13.12
CA VAL A 123 1.29 17.00 -11.91
C VAL A 123 0.68 18.38 -12.06
N VAL A 124 -0.65 18.42 -12.12
CA VAL A 124 -1.42 19.67 -12.14
C VAL A 124 -1.67 20.07 -10.69
N LYS A 125 -1.27 21.29 -10.32
CA LYS A 125 -1.41 21.81 -8.95
C LYS A 125 -2.07 23.19 -8.98
N VAL A 126 -2.94 23.45 -8.02
CA VAL A 126 -3.41 24.81 -7.74
C VAL A 126 -2.20 25.66 -7.35
N ASN A 127 -1.98 26.79 -8.03
CA ASN A 127 -0.75 27.56 -7.85
C ASN A 127 -0.68 28.31 -6.52
N ASP A 128 -1.82 28.79 -6.01
CA ASP A 128 -1.91 29.58 -4.78
C ASP A 128 -1.90 28.69 -3.52
N PHE A 129 -0.99 28.96 -2.58
CA PHE A 129 -0.86 28.13 -1.37
C PHE A 129 -2.02 28.29 -0.38
N GLU A 130 -2.63 29.48 -0.27
CA GLU A 130 -3.80 29.66 0.60
C GLU A 130 -5.00 28.83 0.11
N MET A 131 -5.17 28.71 -1.21
CA MET A 131 -6.18 27.84 -1.80
C MET A 131 -5.88 26.36 -1.56
N GLN A 132 -4.61 25.92 -1.67
CA GLN A 132 -4.22 24.55 -1.34
C GLN A 132 -4.62 24.20 0.11
N ASP A 133 -4.36 25.12 1.04
CA ASP A 133 -4.71 24.96 2.45
C ASP A 133 -6.22 24.86 2.68
N LYS A 134 -7.01 25.71 2.02
CA LYS A 134 -8.49 25.66 2.08
C LYS A 134 -9.05 24.36 1.52
N MET A 135 -8.45 23.83 0.45
CA MET A 135 -8.89 22.58 -0.18
C MET A 135 -8.57 21.36 0.67
N GLY A 136 -7.43 21.34 1.38
CA GLY A 136 -7.03 20.26 2.27
C GLY A 136 -6.72 18.93 1.54
N MET A 137 -6.89 17.81 2.23
CA MET A 137 -6.58 16.47 1.75
C MET A 137 -7.64 15.43 2.13
N THR A 138 -7.64 14.31 1.43
CA THR A 138 -8.33 13.07 1.81
C THR A 138 -7.44 12.24 2.74
N SER A 139 -7.85 11.01 3.08
CA SER A 139 -7.01 10.08 3.86
C SER A 139 -5.69 9.71 3.17
N HIS A 140 -5.60 9.86 1.85
CA HIS A 140 -4.45 9.38 1.07
C HIS A 140 -3.87 10.43 0.09
N HIS A 141 -4.65 11.43 -0.36
CA HIS A 141 -4.22 12.39 -1.40
C HIS A 141 -4.69 13.83 -1.16
N PRO A 142 -3.91 14.86 -1.56
CA PRO A 142 -4.34 16.26 -1.54
C PRO A 142 -5.48 16.52 -2.52
N ARG A 143 -6.37 17.47 -2.21
CA ARG A 143 -7.49 17.86 -3.08
C ARG A 143 -7.10 18.89 -4.15
N TRP A 144 -5.94 19.52 -3.98
CA TRP A 144 -5.44 20.63 -4.81
C TRP A 144 -4.41 20.20 -5.87
N ALA A 145 -4.09 18.90 -5.97
CA ALA A 145 -3.18 18.36 -6.97
C ALA A 145 -3.70 17.06 -7.56
N VAL A 146 -3.42 16.85 -8.85
CA VAL A 146 -3.74 15.62 -9.57
C VAL A 146 -2.59 15.24 -10.51
N ALA A 147 -2.30 13.95 -10.59
CA ALA A 147 -1.36 13.42 -11.58
C ALA A 147 -2.10 13.17 -12.90
N TYR A 148 -1.80 13.96 -13.93
CA TYR A 148 -2.21 13.72 -15.30
C TYR A 148 -1.24 12.71 -15.93
N LYS A 149 -1.64 11.45 -16.00
CA LYS A 149 -0.80 10.39 -16.59
C LYS A 149 -0.84 10.46 -18.11
N PHE A 150 0.32 10.30 -18.75
CA PHE A 150 0.39 10.16 -20.20
C PHE A 150 -0.24 8.85 -20.64
N LYS A 151 -0.55 8.73 -21.93
CA LYS A 151 -0.93 7.46 -22.53
C LYS A 151 0.17 6.46 -22.22
N ALA A 152 -0.23 5.42 -21.52
CA ALA A 152 0.66 4.36 -21.13
C ALA A 152 1.28 3.73 -22.38
N ARG A 153 2.53 3.30 -22.25
CA ARG A 153 3.21 2.61 -23.33
C ARG A 153 2.48 1.29 -23.55
N GLN A 154 2.11 1.06 -24.80
CA GLN A 154 1.48 -0.17 -25.25
C GLN A 154 2.48 -0.99 -26.05
N ALA A 155 2.36 -2.31 -25.97
CA ALA A 155 3.05 -3.21 -26.87
C ALA A 155 2.13 -4.37 -27.24
N THR A 156 2.38 -4.97 -28.39
CA THR A 156 1.74 -6.22 -28.79
C THR A 156 2.56 -7.39 -28.25
N SER A 157 1.88 -8.42 -27.76
CA SER A 157 2.48 -9.65 -27.29
C SER A 157 1.60 -10.84 -27.67
N LYS A 158 2.13 -12.06 -27.63
CA LYS A 158 1.36 -13.27 -27.83
C LYS A 158 0.87 -13.84 -26.50
N LEU A 159 -0.42 -14.13 -26.38
CA LEU A 159 -0.99 -14.85 -25.25
C LEU A 159 -0.63 -16.33 -25.39
N LEU A 160 0.24 -16.83 -24.52
CA LEU A 160 0.78 -18.19 -24.58
C LEU A 160 -0.08 -19.18 -23.80
N ASP A 161 -0.57 -18.79 -22.63
CA ASP A 161 -1.35 -19.65 -21.73
C ASP A 161 -2.12 -18.82 -20.70
N VAL A 162 -2.99 -19.45 -19.92
CA VAL A 162 -3.70 -18.86 -18.78
C VAL A 162 -3.60 -19.77 -17.55
N ASP A 163 -2.90 -19.30 -16.53
CA ASP A 163 -2.86 -19.95 -15.22
C ASP A 163 -4.06 -19.50 -14.36
N TYR A 164 -4.55 -20.37 -13.48
CA TYR A 164 -5.61 -20.04 -12.53
C TYR A 164 -5.08 -20.06 -11.10
N GLN A 165 -4.96 -18.88 -10.48
CA GLN A 165 -4.47 -18.73 -9.11
C GLN A 165 -5.63 -18.75 -8.12
N VAL A 166 -5.47 -19.48 -7.01
CA VAL A 166 -6.45 -19.52 -5.91
C VAL A 166 -6.00 -18.54 -4.83
N GLY A 167 -6.76 -17.47 -4.62
CA GLY A 167 -6.49 -16.48 -3.57
C GLY A 167 -6.95 -16.93 -2.18
N ARG A 168 -6.60 -16.14 -1.15
CA ARG A 168 -6.91 -16.42 0.27
C ARG A 168 -8.39 -16.68 0.59
N THR A 169 -9.30 -16.07 -0.18
CA THR A 169 -10.77 -16.20 -0.02
C THR A 169 -11.39 -17.20 -1.01
N GLY A 170 -10.54 -18.04 -1.63
CA GLY A 170 -10.96 -19.00 -2.65
C GLY A 170 -11.13 -18.41 -4.05
N ALA A 171 -11.02 -17.09 -4.22
CA ALA A 171 -11.13 -16.41 -5.51
C ALA A 171 -10.19 -17.01 -6.57
N ILE A 172 -10.75 -17.46 -7.68
CA ILE A 172 -10.02 -18.00 -8.83
C ILE A 172 -9.71 -16.85 -9.77
N THR A 173 -8.43 -16.46 -9.81
CA THR A 173 -7.95 -15.35 -10.63
C THR A 173 -7.22 -15.89 -11.86
N PRO A 174 -7.72 -15.62 -13.07
CA PRO A 174 -7.04 -15.98 -14.31
C PRO A 174 -5.84 -15.07 -14.53
N VAL A 175 -4.68 -15.64 -14.86
CA VAL A 175 -3.42 -14.93 -15.11
C VAL A 175 -2.88 -15.35 -16.45
N ALA A 176 -2.94 -14.44 -17.42
CA ALA A 176 -2.36 -14.60 -18.74
C ALA A 176 -0.83 -14.75 -18.64
N LYS A 177 -0.29 -15.78 -19.26
CA LYS A 177 1.13 -15.91 -19.62
C LYS A 177 1.31 -15.39 -21.02
N ILE A 178 2.16 -14.38 -21.17
CA ILE A 178 2.41 -13.76 -22.47
C ILE A 178 3.87 -13.95 -22.86
N GLU A 179 4.15 -13.86 -24.16
CA GLU A 179 5.51 -13.77 -24.66
C GLU A 179 6.22 -12.57 -23.99
N PRO A 180 7.36 -12.77 -23.32
CA PRO A 180 8.03 -11.71 -22.57
C PRO A 180 8.25 -10.44 -23.41
N THR A 181 7.51 -9.38 -23.10
CA THR A 181 7.47 -8.17 -23.93
C THR A 181 7.93 -6.95 -23.12
N PRO A 182 8.90 -6.16 -23.63
CA PRO A 182 9.35 -4.95 -22.96
C PRO A 182 8.30 -3.83 -23.07
N ILE A 183 7.82 -3.33 -21.94
CA ILE A 183 6.81 -2.26 -21.84
C ILE A 183 7.16 -1.31 -20.70
N GLY A 184 7.42 -0.03 -21.01
CA GLY A 184 7.73 0.97 -19.98
C GLY A 184 8.96 0.62 -19.13
N GLY A 185 10.02 0.08 -19.74
CA GLY A 185 11.25 -0.27 -19.04
C GLY A 185 11.17 -1.53 -18.15
N VAL A 186 10.13 -2.35 -18.28
CA VAL A 186 10.12 -3.70 -17.67
C VAL A 186 9.71 -4.72 -18.71
N THR A 187 10.20 -5.95 -18.56
CA THR A 187 9.68 -7.08 -19.34
C THR A 187 8.48 -7.65 -18.62
N VAL A 188 7.32 -7.63 -19.28
CA VAL A 188 6.08 -8.21 -18.76
C VAL A 188 5.91 -9.60 -19.37
N SER A 189 5.67 -10.61 -18.52
CA SER A 189 5.40 -12.00 -18.92
C SER A 189 4.14 -12.58 -18.28
N SER A 190 3.53 -11.89 -17.32
CA SER A 190 2.31 -12.33 -16.64
C SER A 190 1.40 -11.15 -16.36
N ILE A 191 0.10 -11.33 -16.61
CA ILE A 191 -0.93 -10.30 -16.51
C ILE A 191 -2.19 -10.87 -15.88
N SER A 192 -2.75 -10.22 -14.87
CA SER A 192 -4.07 -10.60 -14.35
C SER A 192 -5.16 -10.31 -15.39
N LEU A 193 -6.01 -11.30 -15.64
CA LEU A 193 -7.21 -11.17 -16.46
C LEU A 193 -8.45 -10.83 -15.60
N PHE A 194 -8.26 -10.59 -14.30
CA PHE A 194 -9.27 -10.23 -13.30
C PHE A 194 -10.30 -11.33 -13.01
N ASN A 195 -11.12 -11.72 -14.00
CA ASN A 195 -12.17 -12.74 -13.85
C ASN A 195 -12.63 -13.27 -15.23
N GLU A 196 -13.50 -14.27 -15.23
CA GLU A 196 -14.05 -14.89 -16.44
C GLU A 196 -14.79 -13.90 -17.35
N ASP A 197 -15.55 -12.96 -16.77
CA ASP A 197 -16.36 -12.03 -17.55
C ASP A 197 -15.48 -11.13 -18.42
N VAL A 198 -14.34 -10.67 -17.89
CA VAL A 198 -13.36 -9.86 -18.64
C VAL A 198 -12.73 -10.64 -19.78
N VAL A 199 -12.46 -11.94 -19.58
CA VAL A 199 -11.92 -12.82 -20.63
C VAL A 199 -12.91 -12.93 -21.79
N ARG A 200 -14.21 -13.11 -21.47
CA ARG A 200 -15.29 -13.21 -22.45
C ARG A 200 -15.58 -11.87 -23.14
N GLU A 201 -15.65 -10.78 -22.38
CA GLU A 201 -15.90 -9.42 -22.90
C GLU A 201 -14.84 -9.01 -23.94
N LYS A 202 -13.58 -9.38 -23.69
CA LYS A 202 -12.45 -9.08 -24.58
C LYS A 202 -12.23 -10.14 -25.67
N ASP A 203 -13.07 -11.20 -25.72
CA ASP A 203 -12.92 -12.37 -26.61
C ASP A 203 -11.45 -12.82 -26.68
N LEU A 204 -10.83 -13.09 -25.52
CA LEU A 204 -9.43 -13.53 -25.47
C LEU A 204 -9.34 -15.03 -25.75
N ARG A 205 -8.33 -15.43 -26.52
CA ARG A 205 -8.02 -16.83 -26.84
C ARG A 205 -6.54 -17.12 -26.67
N ILE A 206 -6.22 -18.34 -26.22
CA ILE A 206 -4.82 -18.78 -26.17
C ILE A 206 -4.27 -18.80 -27.60
N GLY A 207 -3.10 -18.19 -27.78
CA GLY A 207 -2.49 -17.95 -29.09
C GLY A 207 -2.74 -16.56 -29.67
N ASP A 208 -3.67 -15.77 -29.12
CA ASP A 208 -3.99 -14.43 -29.63
C ASP A 208 -2.77 -13.50 -29.58
N THR A 209 -2.70 -12.59 -30.56
CA THR A 209 -1.91 -11.36 -30.38
C THR A 209 -2.75 -10.38 -29.58
N VAL A 210 -2.22 -9.92 -28.44
CA VAL A 210 -2.89 -9.03 -27.50
C VAL A 210 -2.16 -7.70 -27.40
N LEU A 211 -2.93 -6.62 -27.26
CA LEU A 211 -2.42 -5.31 -26.93
C LEU A 211 -2.31 -5.17 -25.42
N VAL A 212 -1.09 -5.08 -24.92
CA VAL A 212 -0.77 -4.94 -23.50
C VAL A 212 -0.44 -3.49 -23.19
N GLU A 213 -0.93 -3.01 -22.06
CA GLU A 213 -0.64 -1.68 -21.55
C GLU A 213 -0.17 -1.75 -20.10
N ARG A 214 0.75 -0.87 -19.72
CA ARG A 214 1.14 -0.67 -18.32
C ARG A 214 0.71 0.70 -17.82
N ALA A 215 -0.46 0.76 -17.18
CA ALA A 215 -0.99 2.02 -16.62
C ALA A 215 -0.14 2.52 -15.45
N GLY A 216 0.19 3.81 -15.49
CA GLY A 216 0.88 4.52 -14.41
C GLY A 216 2.24 3.93 -14.01
N ASP A 217 2.88 3.17 -14.91
CA ASP A 217 4.11 2.43 -14.68
C ASP A 217 4.07 1.46 -13.48
N VAL A 218 2.90 0.91 -13.12
CA VAL A 218 2.82 -0.07 -12.01
C VAL A 218 2.27 -1.41 -12.45
N ILE A 219 1.03 -1.52 -12.93
CA ILE A 219 0.36 -2.81 -13.16
C ILE A 219 0.04 -2.97 -14.65
N PRO A 220 0.56 -4.02 -15.33
CA PRO A 220 0.21 -4.31 -16.71
C PRO A 220 -1.18 -4.97 -16.82
N TYR A 221 -1.89 -4.70 -17.92
CA TYR A 221 -3.18 -5.30 -18.24
C TYR A 221 -3.35 -5.45 -19.76
N ILE A 222 -4.22 -6.39 -20.17
CA ILE A 222 -4.57 -6.57 -21.59
C ILE A 222 -5.70 -5.61 -21.96
N VAL A 223 -5.44 -4.72 -22.92
CA VAL A 223 -6.40 -3.74 -23.42
C VAL A 223 -7.44 -4.43 -24.30
N LYS A 224 -6.98 -5.23 -25.27
CA LYS A 224 -7.82 -6.00 -26.20
C LYS A 224 -7.02 -7.11 -26.89
N SER A 225 -7.71 -8.11 -27.43
CA SER A 225 -7.17 -8.96 -28.49
C SER A 225 -7.09 -8.19 -29.81
N LEU A 226 -6.32 -8.72 -30.76
CA LEU A 226 -6.28 -8.27 -32.16
C LEU A 226 -6.82 -9.41 -33.05
N PRO A 227 -8.15 -9.57 -33.16
CA PRO A 227 -8.78 -10.68 -33.89
C PRO A 227 -8.37 -10.74 -35.37
N GLU A 228 -8.01 -9.60 -35.96
CA GLU A 228 -7.54 -9.48 -37.34
C GLU A 228 -6.20 -10.21 -37.59
N LEU A 229 -5.44 -10.53 -36.54
CA LEU A 229 -4.17 -11.26 -36.62
C LEU A 229 -4.34 -12.76 -36.33
N ARG A 230 -5.57 -13.23 -36.14
CA ARG A 230 -5.85 -14.65 -35.88
C ARG A 230 -5.58 -15.50 -37.12
N THR A 231 -4.99 -16.65 -36.85
CA THR A 231 -4.62 -17.68 -37.80
C THR A 231 -5.67 -18.80 -37.91
N GLY A 232 -6.59 -18.86 -36.95
CA GLY A 232 -7.57 -19.94 -36.81
C GLY A 232 -7.08 -21.12 -35.95
N SER A 233 -5.88 -21.02 -35.38
CA SER A 233 -5.30 -22.01 -34.46
C SER A 233 -5.50 -21.66 -32.98
N GLU A 234 -6.13 -20.53 -32.70
CA GLU A 234 -6.31 -20.02 -31.34
C GLU A 234 -7.37 -20.82 -30.58
N GLU A 235 -7.11 -21.08 -29.30
CA GLU A 235 -7.97 -21.91 -28.44
C GLU A 235 -8.81 -21.06 -27.48
N GLU A 236 -10.08 -21.43 -27.30
CA GLU A 236 -10.96 -20.74 -26.34
C GLU A 236 -10.48 -20.93 -24.91
N ILE A 237 -10.47 -19.86 -24.11
CA ILE A 237 -10.11 -19.93 -22.69
C ILE A 237 -11.30 -20.49 -21.92
N ILE A 238 -11.21 -21.77 -21.54
CA ILE A 238 -12.22 -22.43 -20.73
C ILE A 238 -11.89 -22.21 -19.25
N PHE A 239 -12.82 -21.56 -18.54
CA PHE A 239 -12.68 -21.37 -17.10
C PHE A 239 -12.85 -22.71 -16.36
N PRO A 240 -11.99 -23.02 -15.37
CA PRO A 240 -12.10 -24.29 -14.66
C PRO A 240 -13.41 -24.36 -13.88
N THR A 241 -14.00 -25.57 -13.84
CA THR A 241 -15.17 -25.87 -13.01
C THR A 241 -14.79 -26.51 -11.67
N THR A 242 -13.53 -26.93 -11.53
CA THR A 242 -12.93 -27.49 -10.31
C THR A 242 -11.69 -26.69 -9.92
N CYS A 243 -11.42 -26.60 -8.63
CA CYS A 243 -10.26 -25.88 -8.10
C CYS A 243 -8.96 -26.50 -8.63
N PRO A 244 -8.05 -25.72 -9.23
CA PRO A 244 -6.80 -26.25 -9.79
C PRO A 244 -5.82 -26.78 -8.72
N VAL A 245 -6.13 -26.57 -7.44
CA VAL A 245 -5.26 -26.97 -6.32
C VAL A 245 -5.84 -28.14 -5.53
N CYS A 246 -7.12 -28.08 -5.15
CA CYS A 246 -7.76 -29.12 -4.34
C CYS A 246 -8.79 -29.98 -5.09
N ASN A 247 -9.03 -29.69 -6.38
CA ASN A 247 -10.01 -30.37 -7.25
C ASN A 247 -11.48 -30.31 -6.83
N ASP A 248 -11.84 -29.57 -5.77
CA ASP A 248 -13.24 -29.37 -5.39
C ASP A 248 -13.99 -28.53 -6.41
N LYS A 249 -15.31 -28.73 -6.48
CA LYS A 249 -16.20 -27.96 -7.34
C LYS A 249 -16.10 -26.46 -7.02
N LEU A 250 -15.91 -25.65 -8.06
CA LEU A 250 -15.95 -24.20 -7.95
C LEU A 250 -17.39 -23.71 -7.96
N GLU A 251 -17.62 -22.66 -7.18
CA GLU A 251 -18.91 -21.98 -7.11
C GLU A 251 -18.75 -20.52 -7.51
N ARG A 252 -19.71 -20.02 -8.28
CA ARG A 252 -19.85 -18.60 -8.59
C ARG A 252 -21.15 -18.12 -7.94
N PRO A 253 -21.08 -17.49 -6.75
CA PRO A 253 -22.26 -17.02 -6.04
C PRO A 253 -23.10 -16.08 -6.90
N GLU A 254 -24.42 -16.09 -6.70
CA GLU A 254 -25.33 -15.23 -7.43
C GLU A 254 -24.97 -13.75 -7.24
N GLY A 255 -24.89 -13.01 -8.34
CA GLY A 255 -24.50 -11.60 -8.35
C GLY A 255 -23.00 -11.32 -8.23
N GLU A 256 -22.13 -12.35 -8.26
CA GLU A 256 -20.68 -12.18 -8.27
C GLU A 256 -20.02 -12.57 -9.60
N ALA A 257 -18.99 -11.82 -10.01
CA ALA A 257 -18.19 -12.09 -11.20
C ALA A 257 -17.10 -13.16 -11.01
N VAL A 258 -16.79 -13.51 -9.76
CA VAL A 258 -15.60 -14.28 -9.39
C VAL A 258 -15.98 -15.69 -8.94
N TRP A 259 -15.42 -16.69 -9.63
CA TRP A 259 -15.46 -18.09 -9.21
C TRP A 259 -14.64 -18.32 -7.96
N ARG A 260 -15.09 -19.23 -7.10
CA ARG A 260 -14.43 -19.52 -5.83
C ARG A 260 -14.34 -21.00 -5.51
N CYS A 261 -13.20 -21.37 -4.94
CA CYS A 261 -13.07 -22.59 -4.18
C CYS A 261 -13.72 -22.39 -2.81
N VAL A 262 -14.75 -23.17 -2.51
CA VAL A 262 -15.47 -23.11 -1.22
C VAL A 262 -14.87 -24.02 -0.14
N ASN A 263 -13.89 -24.87 -0.51
CA ASN A 263 -13.18 -25.69 0.45
C ASN A 263 -12.21 -24.85 1.28
N ILE A 264 -12.56 -24.63 2.54
CA ILE A 264 -11.75 -23.89 3.51
C ILE A 264 -10.37 -24.52 3.76
N ASN A 265 -10.27 -25.85 3.58
CA ASN A 265 -9.04 -26.63 3.75
C ASN A 265 -8.20 -26.73 2.46
N CYS A 266 -8.58 -26.01 1.40
CA CYS A 266 -7.78 -25.92 0.19
C CYS A 266 -6.37 -25.39 0.52
N ALA A 267 -5.33 -26.16 0.21
CA ALA A 267 -3.94 -25.84 0.53
C ALA A 267 -3.52 -24.43 0.10
N ALA A 268 -3.91 -24.00 -1.11
CA ALA A 268 -3.62 -22.64 -1.57
C ALA A 268 -4.28 -21.56 -0.70
N GLN A 269 -5.54 -21.76 -0.27
CA GLN A 269 -6.19 -20.80 0.61
C GLN A 269 -5.52 -20.76 1.98
N VAL A 270 -5.12 -21.91 2.52
CA VAL A 270 -4.40 -22.01 3.79
C VAL A 270 -3.10 -21.20 3.73
N VAL A 271 -2.26 -21.46 2.72
CA VAL A 271 -1.00 -20.73 2.50
C VAL A 271 -1.24 -19.23 2.34
N GLU A 272 -2.19 -18.82 1.49
CA GLU A 272 -2.49 -17.41 1.26
C GLU A 272 -3.06 -16.70 2.51
N ARG A 273 -3.81 -17.40 3.35
CA ARG A 273 -4.27 -16.87 4.65
C ARG A 273 -3.11 -16.66 5.61
N ILE A 274 -2.14 -17.58 5.65
CA ILE A 274 -0.93 -17.42 6.47
C ILE A 274 -0.07 -16.25 5.96
N ILE A 275 0.10 -16.12 4.63
CA ILE A 275 0.79 -14.98 4.01
C ILE A 275 0.13 -13.66 4.40
N HIS A 276 -1.21 -13.62 4.31
CA HIS A 276 -1.97 -12.45 4.72
C HIS A 276 -1.82 -12.14 6.20
N PHE A 277 -1.91 -13.15 7.07
CA PHE A 277 -1.73 -13.02 8.51
C PHE A 277 -0.35 -12.44 8.86
N ALA A 278 0.73 -12.94 8.24
CA ALA A 278 2.09 -12.47 8.46
C ALA A 278 2.37 -11.06 7.88
N SER A 279 1.50 -10.53 7.02
CA SER A 279 1.74 -9.31 6.26
C SER A 279 1.94 -8.06 7.12
N LYS A 280 2.58 -7.03 6.51
CA LYS A 280 2.89 -5.75 7.16
C LYS A 280 1.67 -5.01 7.74
N SER A 281 0.49 -5.17 7.16
CA SER A 281 -0.74 -4.53 7.65
C SER A 281 -1.48 -5.37 8.70
N ALA A 282 -1.19 -6.68 8.76
CA ALA A 282 -1.75 -7.62 9.73
C ALA A 282 -0.78 -7.82 10.90
N MET A 283 -0.10 -8.95 11.02
CA MET A 283 0.73 -9.22 12.21
C MET A 283 2.15 -8.64 12.13
N ASP A 284 2.56 -8.07 10.99
CA ASP A 284 3.92 -7.52 10.71
C ASP A 284 5.06 -8.48 11.10
N ILE A 285 4.92 -9.76 10.72
CA ILE A 285 5.94 -10.77 11.01
C ILE A 285 7.05 -10.66 9.96
N ARG A 286 8.05 -9.83 10.28
CA ARG A 286 9.20 -9.60 9.40
C ARG A 286 9.98 -10.90 9.17
N ASN A 287 10.51 -11.05 7.96
CA ASN A 287 11.25 -12.23 7.49
C ASN A 287 10.39 -13.51 7.33
N LEU A 288 9.09 -13.47 7.62
CA LEU A 288 8.13 -14.53 7.25
C LEU A 288 7.39 -14.16 5.96
N GLY A 289 8.15 -14.03 4.86
CA GLY A 289 7.60 -13.71 3.54
C GLY A 289 6.94 -14.91 2.84
N ASP A 290 6.30 -14.67 1.69
CA ASP A 290 5.58 -15.69 0.92
C ASP A 290 6.43 -16.93 0.60
N SER A 291 7.69 -16.75 0.21
CA SER A 291 8.60 -17.84 -0.12
C SER A 291 8.91 -18.72 1.10
N ASN A 292 9.10 -18.13 2.28
CA ASN A 292 9.36 -18.90 3.50
C ASN A 292 8.09 -19.62 3.97
N ILE A 293 6.93 -18.98 3.90
CA ILE A 293 5.65 -19.61 4.26
C ILE A 293 5.36 -20.80 3.36
N ARG A 294 5.51 -20.66 2.03
CA ARG A 294 5.36 -21.76 1.08
C ARG A 294 6.33 -22.89 1.39
N LYS A 295 7.62 -22.58 1.59
CA LYS A 295 8.65 -23.57 1.94
C LYS A 295 8.31 -24.32 3.23
N PHE A 296 7.91 -23.61 4.29
CA PHE A 296 7.55 -24.24 5.57
C PHE A 296 6.27 -25.08 5.45
N TYR A 297 5.32 -24.65 4.62
CA TYR A 297 4.11 -25.42 4.35
C TYR A 297 4.40 -26.71 3.56
N GLU A 298 5.22 -26.62 2.51
CA GLU A 298 5.66 -27.77 1.70
C GLU A 298 6.45 -28.80 2.51
N LEU A 299 7.23 -28.35 3.50
CA LEU A 299 7.97 -29.20 4.43
C LEU A 299 7.11 -29.69 5.62
N GLU A 300 5.81 -29.42 5.61
CA GLU A 300 4.84 -29.74 6.68
C GLU A 300 5.18 -29.15 8.06
N MET A 301 6.09 -28.16 8.10
CA MET A 301 6.52 -27.45 9.31
C MET A 301 5.52 -26.37 9.74
N LEU A 302 4.64 -25.96 8.83
CA LEU A 302 3.63 -24.93 9.05
C LEU A 302 2.33 -25.35 8.36
N LYS A 303 1.24 -25.51 9.11
CA LYS A 303 -0.01 -26.09 8.59
C LYS A 303 -1.17 -25.11 8.52
N ASP A 304 -1.16 -24.09 9.37
CA ASP A 304 -2.24 -23.13 9.55
C ASP A 304 -1.72 -21.86 10.25
N ILE A 305 -2.64 -20.96 10.61
CA ILE A 305 -2.31 -19.71 11.29
C ILE A 305 -1.73 -19.96 12.71
N PRO A 306 -2.35 -20.79 13.59
CA PRO A 306 -1.76 -21.13 14.89
C PRO A 306 -0.37 -21.74 14.78
N GLY A 307 -0.10 -22.53 13.73
CA GLY A 307 1.18 -23.14 13.44
C GLY A 307 2.33 -22.15 13.33
N VAL A 308 2.06 -20.87 12.98
CA VAL A 308 3.08 -19.81 12.97
C VAL A 308 3.75 -19.65 14.33
N TYR A 309 3.01 -19.84 15.42
CA TYR A 309 3.51 -19.72 16.79
C TYR A 309 4.05 -21.03 17.37
N LYS A 310 3.96 -22.13 16.62
CA LYS A 310 4.36 -23.49 17.03
C LYS A 310 5.50 -24.06 16.18
N ILE A 311 6.20 -23.21 15.41
CA ILE A 311 7.29 -23.61 14.52
C ILE A 311 8.42 -24.26 15.34
N ASP A 312 8.87 -25.45 14.89
CA ASP A 312 10.07 -26.09 15.42
C ASP A 312 11.33 -25.41 14.88
N TRP A 313 11.92 -24.56 15.71
CA TRP A 313 13.12 -23.80 15.37
C TRP A 313 14.37 -24.66 15.15
N SER A 314 14.42 -25.85 15.76
CA SER A 314 15.53 -26.77 15.55
C SER A 314 15.53 -27.31 14.11
N ALA A 315 14.34 -27.62 13.60
CA ALA A 315 14.15 -28.01 12.21
C ALA A 315 14.42 -26.85 11.24
N VAL A 316 14.04 -25.60 11.58
CA VAL A 316 14.33 -24.43 10.72
C VAL A 316 15.84 -24.19 10.61
N LEU A 317 16.60 -24.33 11.71
CA LEU A 317 18.06 -24.18 11.71
C LEU A 317 18.78 -25.23 10.85
N ALA A 318 18.17 -26.40 10.64
CA ALA A 318 18.72 -27.45 9.79
C ALA A 318 18.53 -27.17 8.29
N LEU A 319 17.71 -26.18 7.91
CA LEU A 319 17.44 -25.85 6.52
C LEU A 319 18.56 -25.02 5.89
N GLU A 320 18.89 -25.33 4.64
CA GLU A 320 19.79 -24.51 3.85
C GLU A 320 19.23 -23.08 3.69
N GLY A 321 20.09 -22.09 3.92
CA GLY A 321 19.77 -20.66 3.87
C GLY A 321 19.39 -20.04 5.22
N PHE A 322 19.13 -20.84 6.25
CA PHE A 322 18.78 -20.35 7.59
C PHE A 322 19.99 -20.40 8.53
N LYS A 323 20.46 -19.22 8.96
CA LYS A 323 21.51 -19.08 9.97
C LYS A 323 20.92 -18.59 11.28
N GLU A 324 21.61 -18.85 12.38
CA GLU A 324 21.22 -18.49 13.75
C GLU A 324 20.64 -17.06 13.86
N LYS A 325 21.35 -16.05 13.33
CA LYS A 325 20.86 -14.66 13.33
C LYS A 325 19.51 -14.48 12.59
N SER A 326 19.30 -15.16 11.47
CA SER A 326 18.05 -15.08 10.71
C SER A 326 16.91 -15.75 11.44
N VAL A 327 17.18 -16.88 12.11
CA VAL A 327 16.19 -17.61 12.91
C VAL A 327 15.79 -16.80 14.14
N ASN A 328 16.76 -16.23 14.87
CA ASN A 328 16.48 -15.36 16.02
C ASN A 328 15.65 -14.13 15.61
N ASN A 329 15.99 -13.48 14.50
CA ASN A 329 15.20 -12.35 13.99
C ASN A 329 13.76 -12.74 13.66
N LEU A 330 13.52 -13.97 13.18
CA LEU A 330 12.19 -14.47 12.87
C LEU A 330 11.42 -14.84 14.15
N GLN A 331 12.07 -15.48 15.12
CA GLN A 331 11.52 -15.73 16.47
C GLN A 331 11.07 -14.42 17.13
N ASP A 332 11.95 -13.42 17.17
CA ASP A 332 11.66 -12.11 17.76
C ASP A 332 10.46 -11.43 17.07
N ALA A 333 10.38 -11.55 15.74
CA ALA A 333 9.26 -11.01 14.97
C ALA A 333 7.93 -11.72 15.29
N ILE A 334 7.95 -13.04 15.47
CA ILE A 334 6.76 -13.83 15.84
C ILE A 334 6.32 -13.51 17.27
N GLU A 335 7.24 -13.47 18.24
CA GLU A 335 6.90 -13.10 19.61
C GLU A 335 6.35 -11.69 19.70
N LYS A 336 6.99 -10.72 19.04
CA LYS A 336 6.49 -9.34 18.98
C LYS A 336 5.10 -9.24 18.34
N SER A 337 4.78 -10.11 17.38
CA SER A 337 3.48 -10.09 16.73
C SER A 337 2.32 -10.39 17.70
N LYS A 338 2.57 -11.09 18.82
CA LYS A 338 1.55 -11.38 19.83
C LYS A 338 0.98 -10.13 20.50
N GLU A 339 1.71 -9.02 20.44
CA GLU A 339 1.34 -7.74 21.04
C GLU A 339 0.57 -6.80 20.10
N GLN A 340 0.34 -7.21 18.85
CA GLN A 340 -0.36 -6.37 17.87
C GLN A 340 -1.78 -6.01 18.34
N PRO A 341 -2.26 -4.79 18.03
CA PRO A 341 -3.59 -4.35 18.42
C PRO A 341 -4.70 -5.16 17.74
N LEU A 342 -5.86 -5.25 18.38
CA LEU A 342 -6.97 -6.12 17.97
C LEU A 342 -7.41 -5.89 16.51
N ASN A 343 -7.42 -4.64 16.03
CA ASN A 343 -7.78 -4.35 14.63
C ASN A 343 -6.86 -5.04 13.62
N ARG A 344 -5.59 -5.24 13.96
CA ARG A 344 -4.62 -5.92 13.10
C ARG A 344 -4.79 -7.44 13.16
N VAL A 345 -5.16 -7.97 14.32
CA VAL A 345 -5.56 -9.38 14.48
C VAL A 345 -6.81 -9.66 13.64
N ILE A 346 -7.88 -8.86 13.77
CA ILE A 346 -9.12 -9.00 12.98
C ILE A 346 -8.81 -8.95 11.48
N PHE A 347 -7.99 -7.99 11.06
CA PHE A 347 -7.58 -7.90 9.66
C PHE A 347 -6.81 -9.15 9.23
N GLY A 348 -5.85 -9.62 10.03
CA GLY A 348 -5.02 -10.80 9.77
C GLY A 348 -5.80 -12.12 9.65
N LEU A 349 -6.94 -12.26 10.34
CA LEU A 349 -7.82 -13.44 10.22
C LEU A 349 -8.41 -13.60 8.82
N GLY A 350 -8.41 -12.54 8.00
CA GLY A 350 -8.80 -12.62 6.60
C GLY A 350 -10.30 -12.87 6.39
N ILE A 351 -11.14 -12.43 7.34
CA ILE A 351 -12.61 -12.51 7.25
C ILE A 351 -13.06 -11.82 5.95
N ARG A 352 -13.96 -12.47 5.20
CA ARG A 352 -14.40 -11.96 3.90
C ARG A 352 -15.03 -10.57 4.03
N TYR A 353 -14.70 -9.69 3.09
CA TYR A 353 -15.08 -8.27 3.05
C TYR A 353 -14.55 -7.37 4.18
N VAL A 354 -13.86 -7.94 5.18
CA VAL A 354 -13.26 -7.16 6.27
C VAL A 354 -11.88 -6.64 5.84
N GLY A 355 -11.84 -5.39 5.39
CA GLY A 355 -10.60 -4.66 5.12
C GLY A 355 -10.01 -4.00 6.38
N GLU A 356 -8.89 -3.29 6.25
CA GLU A 356 -8.22 -2.63 7.37
C GLU A 356 -9.14 -1.65 8.13
N THR A 357 -9.93 -0.86 7.39
CA THR A 357 -10.87 0.11 7.99
C THR A 357 -11.98 -0.61 8.76
N THR A 358 -12.62 -1.60 8.14
CA THR A 358 -13.67 -2.40 8.78
C THR A 358 -13.15 -3.14 10.01
N ALA A 359 -11.92 -3.65 9.96
CA ALA A 359 -11.29 -4.30 11.10
C ALA A 359 -11.08 -3.33 12.28
N LYS A 360 -10.75 -2.06 12.02
CA LYS A 360 -10.69 -1.00 13.04
C LYS A 360 -12.06 -0.69 13.64
N THR A 361 -13.10 -0.59 12.80
CA THR A 361 -14.48 -0.39 13.28
C THR A 361 -14.90 -1.54 14.21
N LEU A 362 -14.72 -2.79 13.77
CA LEU A 362 -15.05 -3.97 14.55
C LEU A 362 -14.29 -4.01 15.87
N ALA A 363 -12.96 -3.85 15.84
CA ALA A 363 -12.14 -3.83 17.05
C ALA A 363 -12.61 -2.76 18.03
N SER A 364 -12.92 -1.55 17.54
CA SER A 364 -13.36 -0.43 18.37
C SER A 364 -14.70 -0.67 19.07
N ALA A 365 -15.47 -1.68 18.64
CA ALA A 365 -16.79 -1.99 19.14
C ALA A 365 -16.83 -3.15 20.15
N VAL A 366 -15.70 -3.86 20.36
CA VAL A 366 -15.61 -5.04 21.25
C VAL A 366 -14.41 -5.02 22.21
N GLN A 367 -14.59 -5.62 23.39
CA GLN A 367 -13.54 -5.74 24.41
C GLN A 367 -12.59 -6.85 24.07
N ASN A 368 -13.15 -7.97 23.65
CA ASN A 368 -12.42 -9.13 23.21
C ASN A 368 -12.95 -9.50 21.83
N LEU A 369 -12.06 -10.03 20.98
CA LEU A 369 -12.47 -10.53 19.67
C LEU A 369 -13.67 -11.48 19.73
N LYS A 370 -13.69 -12.35 20.74
CA LYS A 370 -14.72 -13.38 20.92
C LYS A 370 -16.09 -12.80 21.24
N ASP A 371 -16.20 -11.53 21.65
CA ASP A 371 -17.49 -10.87 21.87
C ASP A 371 -18.33 -10.81 20.59
N LEU A 372 -17.68 -10.80 19.42
CA LEU A 372 -18.37 -10.82 18.11
C LEU A 372 -19.16 -12.13 17.87
N LYS A 373 -18.88 -13.20 18.64
CA LYS A 373 -19.62 -14.46 18.55
C LYS A 373 -21.11 -14.30 18.87
N ASP A 374 -21.44 -13.39 19.77
CA ASP A 374 -22.82 -13.17 20.24
C ASP A 374 -23.55 -12.06 19.47
N TRP A 375 -22.93 -11.51 18.42
CA TRP A 375 -23.52 -10.42 17.63
C TRP A 375 -24.27 -10.99 16.42
N ASP A 376 -25.45 -10.44 16.15
CA ASP A 376 -26.22 -10.74 14.95
C ASP A 376 -25.91 -9.76 13.80
N GLU A 377 -26.48 -10.05 12.63
CA GLU A 377 -26.25 -9.24 11.43
C GLU A 377 -26.79 -7.81 11.59
N GLU A 378 -27.89 -7.61 12.34
CA GLU A 378 -28.50 -6.30 12.56
C GLU A 378 -27.58 -5.41 13.41
N LYS A 379 -27.08 -5.94 14.53
CA LYS A 379 -26.13 -5.24 15.40
C LYS A 379 -24.84 -4.91 14.66
N LEU A 380 -24.30 -5.83 13.88
CA LEU A 380 -23.11 -5.58 13.07
C LEU A 380 -23.35 -4.50 12.00
N SER A 381 -24.50 -4.55 11.31
CA SER A 381 -24.86 -3.57 10.28
C SER A 381 -25.14 -2.17 10.83
N SER A 382 -25.31 -2.03 12.14
CA SER A 382 -25.43 -0.71 12.80
C SER A 382 -24.09 0.04 12.91
N LEU A 383 -22.96 -0.65 12.72
CA LEU A 383 -21.64 -0.04 12.76
C LEU A 383 -21.33 0.73 11.47
N GLU A 384 -20.64 1.86 11.61
CA GLU A 384 -20.14 2.64 10.48
C GLU A 384 -19.21 1.78 9.59
N ASP A 385 -19.36 1.87 8.27
CA ASP A 385 -18.63 1.05 7.28
C ASP A 385 -18.91 -0.47 7.30
N VAL A 386 -19.94 -0.94 8.01
CA VAL A 386 -20.37 -2.36 8.00
C VAL A 386 -21.71 -2.52 7.29
N GLY A 387 -21.66 -2.99 6.04
CA GLY A 387 -22.85 -3.35 5.27
C GLY A 387 -23.30 -4.80 5.45
N PRO A 388 -24.47 -5.20 4.91
CA PRO A 388 -25.05 -6.54 5.10
C PRO A 388 -24.11 -7.70 4.72
N LYS A 389 -23.33 -7.54 3.64
CA LYS A 389 -22.35 -8.56 3.19
C LYS A 389 -21.22 -8.77 4.20
N VAL A 390 -20.75 -7.68 4.82
CA VAL A 390 -19.71 -7.72 5.86
C VAL A 390 -20.28 -8.36 7.10
N ALA A 391 -21.44 -7.89 7.56
CA ALA A 391 -22.13 -8.42 8.74
C ALA A 391 -22.34 -9.93 8.64
N SER A 392 -22.91 -10.41 7.54
CA SER A 392 -23.13 -11.84 7.30
C SER A 392 -21.82 -12.65 7.30
N SER A 393 -20.76 -12.11 6.69
CA SER A 393 -19.44 -12.78 6.68
C SER A 393 -18.80 -12.88 8.07
N VAL A 394 -18.97 -11.85 8.90
CA VAL A 394 -18.50 -11.86 10.30
C VAL A 394 -19.29 -12.88 11.12
N VAL A 395 -20.63 -12.87 11.03
CA VAL A 395 -21.47 -13.86 11.72
C VAL A 395 -21.12 -15.28 11.30
N GLN A 396 -20.96 -15.54 9.99
CA GLN A 396 -20.58 -16.84 9.49
C GLN A 396 -19.21 -17.29 10.01
N PHE A 397 -18.25 -16.37 10.13
CA PHE A 397 -16.92 -16.67 10.66
C PHE A 397 -17.01 -17.16 12.12
N PHE A 398 -17.73 -16.46 12.98
CA PHE A 398 -17.84 -16.80 14.41
C PHE A 398 -18.83 -17.94 14.72
N ARG A 399 -19.69 -18.33 13.77
CA ARG A 399 -20.53 -19.53 13.88
C ARG A 399 -19.81 -20.82 13.47
N ASN A 400 -18.62 -20.72 12.89
CA ASN A 400 -17.83 -21.88 12.49
C ASN A 400 -16.94 -22.34 13.66
N GLU A 401 -17.14 -23.57 14.12
CA GLU A 401 -16.42 -24.14 15.26
C GLU A 401 -14.90 -24.26 15.02
N ASP A 402 -14.45 -24.53 13.79
CA ASP A 402 -13.02 -24.60 13.45
C ASP A 402 -12.34 -23.23 13.59
N ASN A 403 -13.04 -22.16 13.21
CA ASN A 403 -12.55 -20.79 13.40
C ASN A 403 -12.47 -20.43 14.88
N LEU A 404 -13.46 -20.84 15.68
CA LEU A 404 -13.43 -20.62 17.13
C LEU A 404 -12.27 -21.38 17.80
N HIS A 405 -12.07 -22.65 17.42
CA HIS A 405 -10.94 -23.45 17.88
C HIS A 405 -9.60 -22.80 17.49
N MET A 406 -9.48 -22.28 16.27
CA MET A 406 -8.29 -21.53 15.84
C MET A 406 -8.04 -20.31 16.75
N LEU A 407 -9.08 -19.55 17.11
CA LEU A 407 -8.93 -18.41 18.04
C LEU A 407 -8.45 -18.87 19.43
N ASP A 408 -8.95 -20.01 19.93
CA ASP A 408 -8.50 -20.59 21.20
C ASP A 408 -7.03 -20.99 21.14
N GLU A 409 -6.58 -21.62 20.06
CA GLU A 409 -5.16 -21.97 19.89
C GLU A 409 -4.25 -20.74 19.81
N LEU A 410 -4.70 -19.68 19.16
CA LEU A 410 -3.94 -18.43 19.08
C LEU A 410 -3.80 -17.77 20.46
N GLU A 411 -4.88 -17.74 21.23
CA GLU A 411 -4.87 -17.23 22.60
C GLU A 411 -3.95 -18.08 23.51
N GLN A 412 -3.98 -19.41 23.38
CA GLN A 412 -3.06 -20.32 24.08
C GLN A 412 -1.60 -20.12 23.69
N ALA A 413 -1.32 -19.72 22.44
CA ALA A 413 0.01 -19.37 21.97
C ALA A 413 0.48 -17.97 22.48
N GLY A 414 -0.37 -17.26 23.21
CA GLY A 414 -0.09 -15.97 23.82
C GLY A 414 -0.48 -14.76 22.95
N LEU A 415 -1.23 -14.96 21.86
CA LEU A 415 -1.77 -13.86 21.07
C LEU A 415 -2.85 -13.12 21.87
N SER A 416 -2.71 -11.80 22.00
CA SER A 416 -3.73 -11.00 22.67
C SER A 416 -4.97 -10.83 21.78
N LEU A 417 -6.10 -11.39 22.20
CA LEU A 417 -7.41 -11.16 21.58
C LEU A 417 -8.18 -10.01 22.25
N GLU A 418 -7.60 -9.42 23.29
CA GLU A 418 -8.16 -8.28 24.00
C GLU A 418 -7.86 -6.99 23.24
N ASN A 419 -8.88 -6.17 23.13
CA ASN A 419 -8.72 -4.80 22.73
C ASN A 419 -8.22 -3.99 23.93
N LYS A 420 -6.90 -3.79 23.98
CA LYS A 420 -6.24 -2.91 24.97
C LYS A 420 -6.76 -1.46 24.95
N LEU A 421 -7.50 -1.07 23.91
CA LEU A 421 -8.10 0.25 23.76
C LEU A 421 -9.62 0.25 24.06
N TYR A 422 -10.23 -0.90 24.35
CA TYR A 422 -11.65 -0.97 24.67
C TYR A 422 -11.94 -0.41 26.04
N GLY A 423 -13.00 0.39 26.16
CA GLY A 423 -13.30 1.13 27.38
C GLY A 423 -12.36 2.32 27.67
N ASN A 424 -11.25 2.46 26.95
CA ASN A 424 -10.46 3.71 26.94
C ASN A 424 -11.14 4.82 26.11
N LYS A 425 -12.17 4.47 25.33
CA LYS A 425 -13.32 5.35 25.20
C LYS A 425 -14.06 5.38 26.54
N LYS A 426 -13.58 6.21 27.49
CA LYS A 426 -14.54 6.83 28.39
C LYS A 426 -15.62 7.41 27.48
N ALA A 427 -16.89 7.14 27.74
CA ALA A 427 -17.92 8.08 27.32
C ALA A 427 -17.52 9.41 27.98
N GLY A 428 -17.06 10.39 27.19
CA GLY A 428 -16.29 11.52 27.70
C GLY A 428 -14.79 11.24 27.82
N GLY A 429 -14.17 10.55 26.86
CA GLY A 429 -12.72 10.50 26.71
C GLY A 429 -12.18 11.93 26.70
N VAL A 430 -11.05 12.18 27.38
CA VAL A 430 -10.49 13.56 27.48
C VAL A 430 -10.34 14.20 26.09
N LEU A 431 -10.19 13.36 25.06
CA LEU A 431 -9.98 13.74 23.67
C LEU A 431 -11.19 13.50 22.75
N GLU A 432 -12.37 13.19 23.28
CA GLU A 432 -13.55 12.90 22.46
C GLU A 432 -13.99 14.15 21.66
N GLY A 433 -14.16 13.97 20.34
CA GLY A 433 -14.45 15.06 19.42
C GLY A 433 -13.28 16.00 19.15
N LYS A 434 -12.13 15.78 19.80
CA LYS A 434 -10.91 16.57 19.61
C LYS A 434 -10.06 16.00 18.49
N THR A 435 -9.37 16.88 17.80
CA THR A 435 -8.51 16.54 16.68
C THR A 435 -7.05 16.88 16.96
N PHE A 436 -6.15 15.97 16.57
CA PHE A 436 -4.72 16.06 16.85
C PHE A 436 -3.88 15.98 15.59
N LEU A 437 -2.74 16.66 15.62
CA LEU A 437 -1.66 16.56 14.65
C LEU A 437 -0.34 16.56 15.41
N PHE A 438 0.58 15.71 14.97
CA PHE A 438 1.93 15.65 15.51
C PHE A 438 2.92 16.26 14.52
N THR A 439 3.81 17.12 15.00
CA THR A 439 4.87 17.74 14.19
C THR A 439 6.21 17.77 14.92
N GLY A 440 7.29 17.89 14.16
CA GLY A 440 8.65 17.77 14.68
C GLY A 440 9.10 16.33 14.89
N THR A 441 10.33 16.22 15.37
CA THR A 441 10.98 15.00 15.84
C THR A 441 10.56 14.74 17.28
N LEU A 442 9.70 13.74 17.47
CA LEU A 442 9.27 13.29 18.78
C LEU A 442 10.38 12.44 19.41
N THR A 443 10.73 12.74 20.66
CA THR A 443 11.82 12.10 21.39
C THR A 443 11.34 11.02 22.36
N LYS A 444 10.09 11.12 22.84
CA LYS A 444 9.55 10.22 23.86
C LYS A 444 8.81 9.01 23.29
N PHE A 445 8.29 9.12 22.08
CA PHE A 445 7.52 8.06 21.41
C PHE A 445 7.56 8.26 19.90
N LYS A 446 7.27 7.20 19.13
CA LYS A 446 7.14 7.32 17.68
C LYS A 446 5.83 8.04 17.34
N ARG A 447 5.82 8.74 16.20
CA ARG A 447 4.61 9.40 15.70
C ARG A 447 3.42 8.44 15.56
N SER A 448 3.65 7.22 15.07
CA SER A 448 2.59 6.20 14.97
C SER A 448 2.04 5.79 16.35
N GLU A 449 2.91 5.69 17.35
CA GLU A 449 2.50 5.35 18.73
C GLU A 449 1.69 6.51 19.34
N ALA A 450 2.06 7.76 19.08
CA ALA A 450 1.32 8.94 19.52
C ALA A 450 -0.06 9.06 18.85
N GLU A 451 -0.14 8.76 17.55
CA GLU A 451 -1.39 8.70 16.80
C GLU A 451 -2.32 7.60 17.37
N GLU A 452 -1.77 6.44 17.72
CA GLU A 452 -2.52 5.38 18.40
C GLU A 452 -3.01 5.81 19.79
N MET A 453 -2.21 6.56 20.57
CA MET A 453 -2.62 7.08 21.89
C MET A 453 -3.79 8.06 21.82
N VAL A 454 -3.88 8.86 20.75
CA VAL A 454 -5.00 9.77 20.48
C VAL A 454 -6.25 8.98 20.11
N GLU A 455 -6.13 8.06 19.15
CA GLU A 455 -7.26 7.25 18.69
C GLU A 455 -7.83 6.40 19.83
N ALA A 456 -6.95 5.85 20.69
CA ALA A 456 -7.30 5.10 21.88
C ALA A 456 -8.23 5.86 22.85
N ARG A 457 -8.15 7.19 22.90
CA ARG A 457 -8.91 8.06 23.82
C ARG A 457 -10.01 8.86 23.13
N GLY A 458 -10.42 8.44 21.93
CA GLY A 458 -11.55 9.02 21.19
C GLY A 458 -11.21 10.25 20.35
N GLY A 459 -9.94 10.62 20.24
CA GLY A 459 -9.48 11.72 19.38
C GLY A 459 -9.34 11.31 17.92
N LYS A 460 -9.39 12.29 17.01
CA LYS A 460 -9.22 12.08 15.57
C LYS A 460 -7.91 12.67 15.09
N LYS A 461 -7.12 11.92 14.31
CA LYS A 461 -5.91 12.47 13.68
C LYS A 461 -6.25 13.27 12.43
N LEU A 462 -5.56 14.40 12.23
CA LEU A 462 -5.58 15.17 10.99
C LEU A 462 -4.22 15.12 10.32
N GLY A 463 -4.21 15.15 8.99
CA GLY A 463 -2.97 15.15 8.20
C GLY A 463 -2.28 16.52 8.08
N GLY A 464 -2.93 17.59 8.55
CA GLY A 464 -2.42 18.96 8.42
C GLY A 464 -3.09 19.95 9.36
N VAL A 465 -2.44 21.11 9.53
CA VAL A 465 -2.95 22.20 10.36
C VAL A 465 -4.09 22.88 9.62
N SER A 466 -5.28 22.91 10.22
CA SER A 466 -6.48 23.53 9.66
C SER A 466 -7.34 24.11 10.78
N SER A 467 -8.39 24.87 10.45
CA SER A 467 -9.36 25.38 11.43
C SER A 467 -10.15 24.27 12.15
N LYS A 468 -10.09 23.03 11.64
CA LYS A 468 -10.69 21.85 12.27
C LYS A 468 -9.76 21.16 13.25
N LEU A 469 -8.52 21.64 13.40
CA LEU A 469 -7.51 21.06 14.31
C LEU A 469 -7.64 21.70 15.69
N ASP A 470 -7.82 20.90 16.73
CA ASP A 470 -7.90 21.37 18.11
C ASP A 470 -6.51 21.44 18.76
N TYR A 471 -5.67 20.43 18.54
CA TYR A 471 -4.37 20.29 19.21
C TYR A 471 -3.23 19.98 18.24
N LEU A 472 -2.11 20.69 18.40
CA LEU A 472 -0.86 20.41 17.74
C LEU A 472 0.18 20.00 18.80
N VAL A 473 0.60 18.73 18.76
CA VAL A 473 1.67 18.23 19.63
C VAL A 473 3.02 18.42 18.94
N VAL A 474 3.93 19.11 19.62
CA VAL A 474 5.22 19.54 19.08
C VAL A 474 6.39 18.82 19.75
N GLY A 475 7.18 18.12 18.94
CA GLY A 475 8.51 17.65 19.31
C GLY A 475 9.60 18.68 18.96
N ALA A 476 10.86 18.27 19.09
CA ALA A 476 11.98 19.08 18.60
C ALA A 476 11.81 19.41 17.11
N ASP A 477 12.21 20.61 16.68
CA ASP A 477 12.13 21.04 15.27
C ASP A 477 10.71 21.01 14.68
N ALA A 478 9.69 21.45 15.44
CA ALA A 478 8.28 21.43 15.07
C ALA A 478 7.87 22.24 13.81
N GLY A 479 8.76 23.10 13.29
CA GLY A 479 8.68 23.68 11.95
C GLY A 479 7.46 24.58 11.70
N SER A 480 7.05 24.68 10.43
CA SER A 480 5.99 25.58 9.97
C SER A 480 4.60 25.21 10.47
N LYS A 481 4.38 23.95 10.88
CA LYS A 481 3.10 23.52 11.45
C LYS A 481 2.83 24.20 12.79
N LEU A 482 3.86 24.40 13.62
CA LEU A 482 3.75 25.17 14.88
C LEU A 482 3.37 26.63 14.61
N GLU A 483 4.06 27.27 13.67
CA GLU A 483 3.79 28.67 13.32
C GLU A 483 2.41 28.86 12.66
N LYS A 484 1.98 27.91 11.84
CA LYS A 484 0.64 27.89 11.24
C LYS A 484 -0.46 27.71 12.29
N ALA A 485 -0.24 26.87 13.30
CA ALA A 485 -1.15 26.72 14.43
C ALA A 485 -1.25 28.01 15.27
N LYS A 486 -0.12 28.67 15.56
CA LYS A 486 -0.08 29.97 16.25
C LYS A 486 -0.85 31.05 15.47
N LYS A 487 -0.67 31.13 14.14
CA LYS A 487 -1.35 32.12 13.29
C LYS A 487 -2.87 31.92 13.19
N LEU A 488 -3.33 30.66 13.22
CA LEU A 488 -4.77 30.36 13.23
C LEU A 488 -5.45 30.74 14.54
N GLY A 489 -4.69 30.84 15.64
CA GLY A 489 -5.15 31.26 16.98
C GLY A 489 -6.20 30.35 17.65
N THR A 490 -6.67 29.33 16.92
CA THR A 490 -7.74 28.40 17.31
C THR A 490 -7.19 27.02 17.69
N VAL A 491 -5.91 26.76 17.41
CA VAL A 491 -5.23 25.49 17.66
C VAL A 491 -4.40 25.59 18.94
N THR A 492 -4.64 24.71 19.89
CA THR A 492 -3.84 24.61 21.13
C THR A 492 -2.54 23.87 20.85
N ILE A 493 -1.42 24.42 21.30
CA ILE A 493 -0.09 23.82 21.09
C ILE A 493 0.34 23.14 22.38
N LEU A 494 0.79 21.89 22.28
CA LEU A 494 1.22 21.06 23.40
C LEU A 494 2.63 20.52 23.14
N THR A 495 3.49 20.52 24.15
CA THR A 495 4.74 19.76 24.17
C THR A 495 4.48 18.26 24.32
N GLU A 496 5.50 17.43 24.11
CA GLU A 496 5.40 15.97 24.34
C GLU A 496 4.99 15.64 25.80
N ASP A 497 5.43 16.46 26.76
CA ASP A 497 5.07 16.32 28.17
C ASP A 497 3.64 16.74 28.47
N GLU A 498 3.21 17.90 27.99
CA GLU A 498 1.83 18.38 28.17
C GLU A 498 0.82 17.45 27.48
N PHE A 499 1.21 16.85 26.35
CA PHE A 499 0.40 15.82 25.71
C PHE A 499 0.27 14.59 26.61
N LEU A 500 1.36 14.08 27.18
CA LEU A 500 1.29 12.93 28.10
C LEU A 500 0.49 13.25 29.37
N GLU A 501 0.60 14.46 29.92
CA GLU A 501 -0.22 14.91 31.04
C GLU A 501 -1.70 14.99 30.68
N MET A 502 -2.04 15.44 29.47
CA MET A 502 -3.42 15.48 28.96
C MET A 502 -4.02 14.07 28.76
N LEU A 503 -3.16 13.05 28.63
CA LEU A 503 -3.57 11.66 28.45
C LEU A 503 -3.80 10.88 29.76
N GLN A 504 -3.43 11.46 30.92
CA GLN A 504 -3.70 10.94 32.26
C GLN A 504 -5.12 11.31 32.70
#